data_AF-D3PYF8-F1
#
_entry.id   AF-D3PYF8-F1
#
_cell.length_a   1.000
_cell.length_b   1.000
_cell.length_c   1.000
_cell.angle_alpha   90.00
_cell.angle_beta   90.00
_cell.angle_gamma   90.00
#
_symmetry.space_group_name_H-M   'P 1'
#
loop_
_entity.id
_entity.type
_entity.pdbx_description
1 polymer ?
#
loop_
_entity_poly.entity_id
_entity_poly.type
_entity_poly.pdbx_seq_one_letter_code
_entity_poly.pdbx_strand_id
1 'polypeptide(L)'
;MALYPLMWPLFAVTTLAGALVGMAAWRAAGLRGRTGALIVAPAGALGPLLTMVPLQSCTFEPGRTTMDFAVGTLAFAGGAAVTIALVTWVGRALSQPGGLSNLDGGEEAGAWRGRPIIPWVLLLPSLVILAIFLYWPLLETFRLSTLLTKRGARREVFKCVDNYTALLGPSLEWWLVVPVAALVVVSIAWFTAARLDPQGVGDATARLRRLRGWLLGISVVAAGAAVFGPQYRMVYVTTMILAGGTVIVGLLVGLGIALLVSQPIKGRGVYRTLLIWPFAISPPIAGILFFVMFDPSTGIIGYLYELLTPWQMQNFAEDATMARIVIIVTSVWKTLGFTILFYIAGLQNVSTSMLEAAKLDGANAWQRLRHFIIPSLTPITFFLIVTNVTYAFFQIFGTIDNMTRGGPSGATRDALTDVIRQAEGNIGAGAAGSLVLFAMVLAVTAWQFRVTGRRVHYGA
;
A
#
# COMPACT_ATOMS: atom_id res chain seq x y z
N MET A 1 28.71 20.35 -6.47
CA MET A 1 28.09 19.56 -5.39
C MET A 1 29.09 19.48 -4.25
N ALA A 2 28.72 19.94 -3.06
CA ALA A 2 29.58 19.76 -1.89
C ALA A 2 29.39 18.33 -1.37
N LEU A 3 30.48 17.58 -1.27
CA LEU A 3 30.49 16.31 -0.55
C LEU A 3 30.99 16.60 0.85
N TYR A 4 30.10 16.48 1.84
CA TYR A 4 30.44 16.74 3.24
C TYR A 4 31.30 15.59 3.80
N PRO A 5 32.19 15.85 4.77
CA PRO A 5 33.06 14.83 5.36
C PRO A 5 32.31 13.60 5.89
N LEU A 6 31.09 13.80 6.41
CA LEU A 6 30.22 12.75 6.94
C LEU A 6 29.73 11.75 5.88
N MET A 7 29.78 12.09 4.59
CA MET A 7 29.31 11.22 3.51
C MET A 7 30.33 10.15 3.11
N TRP A 8 31.63 10.42 3.24
CA TRP A 8 32.70 9.49 2.86
C TRP A 8 32.62 8.11 3.53
N PRO A 9 32.42 8.00 4.86
CA PRO A 9 32.23 6.69 5.48
C PRO A 9 30.99 5.96 4.97
N LEU A 10 29.90 6.68 4.64
CA LEU A 10 28.68 6.08 4.09
C LEU A 10 28.90 5.54 2.66
N PHE A 11 29.66 6.24 1.82
CA PHE A 11 30.07 5.73 0.51
C PHE A 11 30.90 4.45 0.64
N ALA A 12 31.83 4.40 1.59
CA ALA A 12 32.63 3.19 1.84
C ALA A 12 31.73 2.01 2.26
N VAL A 13 30.81 2.22 3.20
CA VAL A 13 29.88 1.18 3.69
C VAL A 13 28.97 0.66 2.57
N THR A 14 28.38 1.55 1.78
CA THR A 14 27.47 1.16 0.68
C THR A 14 28.17 0.46 -0.47
N THR A 15 29.40 0.88 -0.80
CA THR A 15 30.25 0.21 -1.79
C THR A 15 30.65 -1.19 -1.32
N LEU A 16 31.04 -1.33 -0.04
CA LEU A 16 31.35 -2.63 0.56
C LEU A 16 30.13 -3.55 0.61
N ALA A 17 28.95 -3.01 0.97
CA ALA A 17 27.70 -3.75 0.94
C ALA A 17 27.38 -4.25 -0.49
N GLY A 18 27.56 -3.41 -1.51
CA GLY A 18 27.43 -3.79 -2.91
C GLY A 18 28.39 -4.93 -3.30
N ALA A 19 29.65 -4.83 -2.89
CA ALA A 19 30.65 -5.88 -3.15
C ALA A 19 30.26 -7.22 -2.50
N LEU A 20 29.80 -7.21 -1.25
CA LEU A 20 29.39 -8.40 -0.50
C LEU A 20 28.13 -9.04 -1.09
N VAL A 21 27.12 -8.24 -1.41
CA VAL A 21 25.87 -8.71 -2.04
C VAL A 21 26.15 -9.30 -3.42
N GLY A 22 26.95 -8.62 -4.25
CA GLY A 22 27.35 -9.12 -5.56
C GLY A 22 28.13 -10.44 -5.46
N MET A 23 29.04 -10.55 -4.50
CA MET A 23 29.81 -11.78 -4.27
C MET A 23 28.90 -12.96 -3.86
N ALA A 24 27.96 -12.73 -2.93
CA ALA A 24 27.02 -13.74 -2.48
C ALA A 24 26.07 -14.18 -3.61
N ALA A 25 25.55 -13.22 -4.38
CA ALA A 25 24.64 -13.48 -5.49
C ALA A 25 25.30 -14.30 -6.61
N TRP A 26 26.56 -14.03 -6.95
CA TRP A 26 27.29 -14.78 -7.97
C TRP A 26 27.68 -16.18 -7.49
N ARG A 27 28.09 -16.32 -6.22
CA ARG A 27 28.37 -17.64 -5.62
C ARG A 27 27.12 -18.52 -5.62
N ALA A 28 25.96 -17.95 -5.28
CA ALA A 28 24.69 -18.67 -5.31
C ALA A 28 24.28 -19.11 -6.74
N ALA A 29 24.80 -18.43 -7.77
CA ALA A 29 24.59 -18.76 -9.18
C ALA A 29 25.68 -19.66 -9.79
N GLY A 30 26.63 -20.18 -8.99
CA GLY A 30 27.73 -21.02 -9.47
C GLY A 30 28.84 -20.27 -10.22
N LEU A 31 28.88 -18.95 -10.14
CA LEU A 31 29.84 -18.09 -10.82
C LEU A 31 30.96 -17.60 -9.87
N ARG A 32 32.05 -17.07 -10.45
CA ARG A 32 33.17 -16.50 -9.68
C ARG A 32 32.69 -15.29 -8.87
N GLY A 33 32.63 -15.41 -7.54
CA GLY A 33 32.16 -14.31 -6.67
C GLY A 33 32.91 -12.97 -6.82
N ARG A 34 34.18 -12.98 -7.26
CA ARG A 34 34.95 -11.75 -7.53
C ARG A 34 34.35 -10.91 -8.66
N THR A 35 33.76 -11.53 -9.68
CA THR A 35 33.14 -10.77 -10.80
C THR A 35 31.86 -10.07 -10.33
N GLY A 36 31.03 -10.77 -9.54
CA GLY A 36 29.85 -10.16 -8.92
C GLY A 36 30.20 -8.97 -8.02
N ALA A 37 31.29 -9.07 -7.23
CA ALA A 37 31.75 -7.96 -6.41
C ALA A 37 32.17 -6.73 -7.24
N LEU A 38 32.93 -6.94 -8.32
CA LEU A 38 33.39 -5.85 -9.20
C LEU A 38 32.25 -5.16 -9.95
N ILE A 39 31.20 -5.90 -10.32
CA ILE A 39 30.05 -5.35 -11.05
C ILE A 39 29.13 -4.56 -10.12
N VAL A 40 28.90 -5.05 -8.90
CA VAL A 40 27.89 -4.49 -7.98
C VAL A 40 28.47 -3.42 -7.04
N ALA A 41 29.76 -3.43 -6.75
CA ALA A 41 30.38 -2.41 -5.89
C ALA A 41 30.19 -0.96 -6.42
N PRO A 42 30.40 -0.66 -7.71
CA PRO A 42 30.12 0.67 -8.26
C PRO A 42 28.65 1.08 -8.11
N ALA A 43 27.72 0.13 -8.19
CA ALA A 43 26.30 0.41 -7.97
C ALA A 43 26.05 0.93 -6.55
N GLY A 44 26.73 0.38 -5.55
CA GLY A 44 26.68 0.84 -4.16
C GLY A 44 27.14 2.30 -3.98
N ALA A 45 28.07 2.79 -4.81
CA ALA A 45 28.52 4.18 -4.79
C ALA A 45 27.65 5.12 -5.65
N LEU A 46 27.16 4.64 -6.80
CA LEU A 46 26.34 5.42 -7.73
C LEU A 46 24.91 5.64 -7.20
N GLY A 47 24.34 4.66 -6.52
CA GLY A 47 22.99 4.73 -5.95
C GLY A 47 22.75 5.94 -5.05
N PRO A 48 23.61 6.20 -4.06
CA PRO A 48 23.50 7.39 -3.22
C PRO A 48 23.63 8.70 -3.99
N LEU A 49 24.38 8.75 -5.10
CA LEU A 49 24.46 9.97 -5.91
C LEU A 49 23.12 10.29 -6.57
N LEU A 50 22.36 9.27 -6.99
CA LEU A 50 21.02 9.48 -7.57
C LEU A 50 20.05 10.12 -6.58
N THR A 51 20.20 9.86 -5.28
CA THR A 51 19.34 10.44 -4.25
C THR A 51 19.90 11.76 -3.68
N MET A 52 21.21 11.91 -3.59
CA MET A 52 21.86 13.08 -3.00
C MET A 52 22.03 14.26 -3.97
N VAL A 53 22.16 14.02 -5.28
CA VAL A 53 22.28 15.09 -6.28
C VAL A 53 21.06 16.01 -6.28
N PRO A 54 19.80 15.50 -6.32
CA PRO A 54 18.62 16.35 -6.21
C PRO A 54 18.54 17.11 -4.88
N LEU A 55 19.05 16.51 -3.80
CA LEU A 55 19.08 17.11 -2.46
C LEU A 55 20.26 18.08 -2.27
N GLN A 56 21.17 18.23 -3.24
CA GLN A 56 22.38 19.04 -3.09
C GLN A 56 23.21 18.69 -1.83
N SER A 57 23.12 17.44 -1.34
CA SER A 57 23.71 16.97 -0.08
C SER A 57 23.29 17.74 1.18
N CYS A 58 22.21 18.53 1.13
CA CYS A 58 21.80 19.45 2.20
C CYS A 58 21.54 18.77 3.56
N THR A 59 21.23 17.47 3.57
CA THR A 59 20.99 16.68 4.79
C THR A 59 22.25 16.47 5.64
N PHE A 60 23.43 16.67 5.07
CA PHE A 60 24.73 16.49 5.73
C PHE A 60 25.42 17.82 6.06
N GLU A 61 24.72 18.94 5.87
CA GLU A 61 25.25 20.27 6.14
C GLU A 61 25.45 20.51 7.65
N PRO A 62 26.59 21.09 8.09
CA PRO A 62 26.81 21.45 9.48
C PRO A 62 25.71 22.41 9.99
N GLY A 63 25.05 22.05 11.10
CA GLY A 63 23.96 22.84 11.69
C GLY A 63 22.54 22.31 11.42
N ARG A 64 22.40 21.23 10.62
CA ARG A 64 21.13 20.52 10.42
C ARG A 64 20.76 19.64 11.61
N THR A 65 19.46 19.31 11.72
CA THR A 65 18.94 18.51 12.84
C THR A 65 19.36 17.04 12.72
N THR A 66 19.32 16.31 13.84
CA THR A 66 19.58 14.85 13.84
C THR A 66 18.60 14.08 12.96
N MET A 67 17.36 14.57 12.83
CA MET A 67 16.35 14.01 11.93
C MET A 67 16.71 14.20 10.46
N ASP A 68 17.20 15.37 10.07
CA ASP A 68 17.63 15.63 8.69
C ASP A 68 18.76 14.67 8.30
N PHE A 69 19.71 14.43 9.22
CA PHE A 69 20.78 13.48 9.04
C PHE A 69 20.27 12.02 8.92
N ALA A 70 19.30 11.63 9.75
CA ALA A 70 18.70 10.30 9.70
C ALA A 70 17.95 10.07 8.38
N VAL A 71 17.15 11.03 7.93
CA VAL A 71 16.45 11.00 6.64
C VAL A 71 17.46 10.96 5.48
N GLY A 72 18.51 11.78 5.53
CA GLY A 72 19.60 11.76 4.56
C GLY A 72 20.28 10.40 4.48
N THR A 73 20.57 9.78 5.63
CA THR A 73 21.19 8.45 5.70
C THR A 73 20.27 7.36 5.15
N LEU A 74 18.96 7.42 5.43
CA LEU A 74 17.99 6.48 4.86
C LEU A 74 17.84 6.64 3.34
N ALA A 75 17.78 7.87 2.83
CA ALA A 75 17.75 8.13 1.39
C ALA A 75 19.05 7.68 0.70
N PHE A 76 20.20 7.85 1.38
CA PHE A 76 21.50 7.39 0.93
C PHE A 76 21.54 5.86 0.82
N ALA A 77 21.18 5.16 1.90
CA ALA A 77 21.13 3.70 1.96
C ALA A 77 20.08 3.12 0.99
N GLY A 78 18.92 3.77 0.86
CA GLY A 78 17.86 3.39 -0.07
C GLY A 78 18.30 3.47 -1.53
N GLY A 79 18.97 4.58 -1.92
CA GLY A 79 19.55 4.73 -3.26
C GLY A 79 20.56 3.63 -3.59
N ALA A 80 21.46 3.32 -2.64
CA ALA A 80 22.39 2.20 -2.76
C ALA A 80 21.66 0.85 -2.89
N ALA A 81 20.68 0.57 -2.03
CA ALA A 81 19.96 -0.71 -2.04
C ALA A 81 19.23 -0.95 -3.37
N VAL A 82 18.57 0.07 -3.93
CA VAL A 82 17.84 -0.04 -5.21
C VAL A 82 18.80 -0.33 -6.36
N THR A 83 19.89 0.42 -6.47
CA THR A 83 20.88 0.22 -7.54
C THR A 83 21.64 -1.09 -7.39
N ILE A 84 22.04 -1.48 -6.17
CA ILE A 84 22.62 -2.80 -5.88
C ILE A 84 21.65 -3.90 -6.31
N ALA A 85 20.37 -3.82 -5.92
CA ALA A 85 19.38 -4.82 -6.29
C ALA A 85 19.16 -4.92 -7.80
N LEU A 86 19.04 -3.77 -8.48
CA LEU A 86 18.86 -3.69 -9.93
C LEU A 86 20.07 -4.29 -10.67
N VAL A 87 21.28 -3.85 -10.35
CA VAL A 87 22.51 -4.33 -11.01
C VAL A 87 22.75 -5.81 -10.70
N THR A 88 22.44 -6.26 -9.48
CA THR A 88 22.50 -7.69 -9.11
C THR A 88 21.46 -8.52 -9.86
N TRP A 89 20.28 -7.97 -10.12
CA TRP A 89 19.24 -8.65 -10.91
C TRP A 89 19.64 -8.73 -12.39
N VAL A 90 19.99 -7.61 -13.02
CA VAL A 90 20.43 -7.54 -14.43
C VAL A 90 21.66 -8.39 -14.64
N GLY A 91 22.69 -8.24 -13.82
CA GLY A 91 23.93 -8.97 -14.02
C GLY A 91 23.75 -10.48 -13.83
N ARG A 92 22.84 -10.92 -12.94
CA ARG A 92 22.46 -12.35 -12.87
C ARG A 92 21.76 -12.80 -14.14
N ALA A 93 20.78 -12.03 -14.63
CA ALA A 93 20.07 -12.34 -15.87
C ALA A 93 21.02 -12.44 -17.08
N LEU A 94 22.03 -11.57 -17.16
CA LEU A 94 23.04 -11.60 -18.23
C LEU A 94 24.05 -12.74 -18.07
N SER A 95 24.38 -13.12 -16.84
CA SER A 95 25.42 -14.11 -16.55
C SER A 95 24.98 -15.56 -16.67
N GLN A 96 23.67 -15.83 -16.74
CA GLN A 96 23.14 -17.18 -16.92
C GLN A 96 23.21 -17.59 -18.40
N PRO A 97 23.65 -18.83 -18.72
CA PRO A 97 23.61 -19.33 -20.10
C PRO A 97 22.16 -19.31 -20.61
N GLY A 98 21.91 -18.56 -21.68
CA GLY A 98 20.58 -18.36 -22.24
C GLY A 98 19.67 -17.36 -21.51
N GLY A 99 20.20 -16.55 -20.58
CA GLY A 99 19.38 -15.73 -19.68
C GLY A 99 18.51 -14.66 -20.35
N LEU A 100 18.98 -14.02 -21.42
CA LEU A 100 18.14 -13.15 -22.26
C LEU A 100 17.45 -13.89 -23.41
N SER A 101 18.02 -15.00 -23.89
CA SER A 101 17.46 -15.78 -25.00
C SER A 101 16.33 -16.73 -24.57
N ASN A 102 16.15 -16.98 -23.27
CA ASN A 102 15.00 -17.70 -22.71
C ASN A 102 13.73 -16.82 -22.61
N LEU A 103 13.85 -15.50 -22.85
CA LEU A 103 12.70 -14.62 -23.07
C LEU A 103 12.18 -14.70 -24.52
N ASP A 104 13.03 -15.17 -25.43
CA ASP A 104 12.63 -15.54 -26.78
C ASP A 104 11.95 -16.91 -26.68
N GLY A 105 10.63 -16.89 -26.46
CA GLY A 105 9.79 -18.08 -26.56
C GLY A 105 10.10 -18.84 -27.85
N GLY A 106 10.18 -20.17 -27.74
CA GLY A 106 10.79 -21.07 -28.72
C GLY A 106 10.44 -20.79 -30.19
N GLU A 107 11.48 -20.93 -31.01
CA GLU A 107 11.56 -21.41 -32.41
C GLU A 107 10.51 -21.04 -33.48
N GLU A 108 9.50 -20.21 -33.23
CA GLU A 108 8.73 -19.61 -34.31
C GLU A 108 9.27 -18.20 -34.62
N ALA A 109 9.84 -18.06 -35.81
CA ALA A 109 10.29 -16.78 -36.33
C ALA A 109 9.09 -15.83 -36.44
N GLY A 110 8.84 -15.02 -35.41
CA GLY A 110 7.82 -13.97 -35.47
C GLY A 110 8.04 -13.08 -36.70
N ALA A 111 6.94 -12.54 -37.26
CA ALA A 111 6.91 -11.81 -38.53
C ALA A 111 7.91 -10.65 -38.67
N TRP A 112 8.56 -10.23 -37.57
CA TRP A 112 9.50 -9.12 -37.48
C TRP A 112 10.96 -9.54 -37.25
N ARG A 113 11.30 -10.83 -37.38
CA ARG A 113 12.67 -11.34 -37.25
C ARG A 113 13.58 -10.62 -38.26
N GLY A 114 14.50 -9.79 -37.78
CA GLY A 114 15.40 -8.96 -38.59
C GLY A 114 15.07 -7.45 -38.64
N ARG A 115 13.95 -7.01 -38.05
CA ARG A 115 13.59 -5.57 -37.94
C ARG A 115 13.42 -5.15 -36.47
N PRO A 116 14.53 -4.96 -35.73
CA PRO A 116 14.47 -4.70 -34.28
C PRO A 116 13.75 -3.41 -33.90
N ILE A 117 13.60 -2.47 -34.83
CA ILE A 117 13.01 -1.13 -34.60
C ILE A 117 11.47 -1.18 -34.54
N ILE A 118 10.82 -2.12 -35.21
CA ILE A 118 9.36 -2.10 -35.38
C ILE A 118 8.60 -2.27 -34.05
N PRO A 119 8.97 -3.20 -33.15
CA PRO A 119 8.36 -3.27 -31.82
C PRO A 119 8.48 -1.97 -31.03
N TRP A 120 9.63 -1.27 -31.12
CA TRP A 120 9.85 0.01 -30.44
C TRP A 120 8.98 1.13 -31.01
N VAL A 121 8.83 1.20 -32.33
CA VAL A 121 7.95 2.19 -32.98
C VAL A 121 6.49 1.97 -32.58
N LEU A 122 6.04 0.72 -32.48
CA LEU A 122 4.69 0.38 -32.02
C LEU A 122 4.47 0.72 -30.53
N LEU A 123 5.51 0.59 -29.70
CA LEU A 123 5.46 0.96 -28.28
C LEU A 123 5.61 2.47 -28.03
N LEU A 124 6.20 3.21 -28.98
CA LEU A 124 6.56 4.61 -28.80
C LEU A 124 5.38 5.49 -28.34
N PRO A 125 4.16 5.42 -28.95
CA PRO A 125 3.04 6.23 -28.49
C PRO A 125 2.69 5.97 -27.01
N SER A 126 2.70 4.70 -26.60
CA SER A 126 2.43 4.30 -25.21
C SER A 126 3.52 4.80 -24.26
N LEU A 127 4.80 4.69 -24.65
CA LEU A 127 5.92 5.18 -23.85
C LEU A 127 5.89 6.70 -23.70
N VAL A 128 5.52 7.44 -24.75
CA VAL A 128 5.36 8.90 -24.71
C VAL A 128 4.23 9.29 -23.75
N ILE A 129 3.08 8.61 -23.82
CA ILE A 129 1.97 8.86 -22.88
C ILE A 129 2.41 8.59 -21.43
N LEU A 130 3.11 7.48 -21.16
CA LEU A 130 3.61 7.19 -19.82
C LEU A 130 4.66 8.21 -19.36
N ALA A 131 5.55 8.67 -20.24
CA ALA A 131 6.53 9.70 -19.92
C ALA A 131 5.86 11.02 -19.51
N ILE A 132 4.87 11.47 -20.28
CA ILE A 132 4.21 12.77 -20.07
C ILE A 132 3.25 12.73 -18.88
N PHE A 133 2.44 11.68 -18.74
CA PHE A 133 1.36 11.65 -17.74
C PHE A 133 1.71 10.95 -16.43
N LEU A 134 2.75 10.12 -16.39
CA LEU A 134 3.14 9.38 -15.19
C LEU A 134 4.53 9.78 -14.69
N TYR A 135 5.57 9.66 -15.52
CA TYR A 135 6.95 9.84 -15.05
C TYR A 135 7.32 11.31 -14.84
N TRP A 136 6.93 12.21 -15.74
CA TRP A 136 7.21 13.63 -15.58
C TRP A 136 6.55 14.24 -14.32
N PRO A 137 5.23 14.06 -14.06
CA PRO A 137 4.61 14.57 -12.84
C PRO A 137 5.17 13.95 -11.57
N LEU A 138 5.60 12.68 -11.61
CA LEU A 138 6.24 12.01 -10.49
C LEU A 138 7.58 12.67 -10.13
N LEU A 139 8.42 12.93 -11.14
CA LEU A 139 9.70 13.63 -10.95
C LEU A 139 9.49 15.05 -10.46
N GLU A 140 8.50 15.76 -11.00
CA GLU A 140 8.18 17.12 -10.56
C GLU A 140 7.64 17.13 -9.12
N THR A 141 6.84 16.13 -8.72
CA THR A 141 6.39 15.98 -7.33
C THR A 141 7.58 15.78 -6.38
N PHE A 142 8.56 14.97 -6.78
CA PHE A 142 9.80 14.81 -6.02
C PHE A 142 10.64 16.09 -5.95
N ARG A 143 10.67 16.89 -7.03
CA ARG A 143 11.32 18.20 -7.01
C ARG A 143 10.61 19.13 -6.02
N LEU A 144 9.30 19.29 -6.17
CA LEU A 144 8.46 20.17 -5.36
C LEU A 144 8.51 19.80 -3.87
N SER A 145 8.63 18.52 -3.52
CA SER A 145 8.70 18.09 -2.12
C SER A 145 9.93 18.63 -1.38
N THR A 146 11.00 19.00 -2.11
CA THR A 146 12.21 19.61 -1.53
C THR A 146 12.18 21.14 -1.51
N LEU A 147 11.11 21.72 -2.06
CA LEU A 147 10.93 23.15 -2.21
C LEU A 147 9.86 23.68 -1.26
N LEU A 148 9.95 24.97 -0.94
CA LEU A 148 8.84 25.76 -0.43
C LEU A 148 8.20 26.46 -1.61
N THR A 149 7.05 25.95 -2.03
CA THR A 149 6.28 26.52 -3.13
C THR A 149 4.90 26.91 -2.59
N LYS A 150 4.70 28.20 -2.33
CA LYS A 150 3.38 28.72 -1.98
C LYS A 150 2.55 28.91 -3.24
N ARG A 151 1.25 28.62 -3.16
CA ARG A 151 0.33 28.79 -4.29
C ARG A 151 0.35 30.25 -4.76
N GLY A 152 0.68 30.48 -6.03
CA GLY A 152 0.77 31.82 -6.63
C GLY A 152 2.07 32.60 -6.36
N ALA A 153 3.06 32.03 -5.66
CA ALA A 153 4.35 32.68 -5.44
C ALA A 153 5.26 32.58 -6.68
N ARG A 154 5.95 33.68 -7.04
CA ARG A 154 6.92 33.69 -8.16
C ARG A 154 8.29 33.12 -7.80
N ARG A 155 8.57 32.87 -6.53
CA ARG A 155 9.87 32.38 -6.04
C ARG A 155 9.69 31.07 -5.29
N GLU A 156 10.42 30.05 -5.73
CA GLU A 156 10.59 28.77 -5.04
C GLU A 156 11.83 28.87 -4.17
N VAL A 157 11.73 28.43 -2.91
CA VAL A 157 12.88 28.42 -1.99
C VAL A 157 13.23 26.98 -1.68
N PHE A 158 14.49 26.59 -1.91
CA PHE A 158 14.94 25.25 -1.57
C PHE A 158 14.95 25.04 -0.05
N LYS A 159 14.24 24.00 0.41
CA LYS A 159 14.04 23.64 1.82
C LYS A 159 14.58 22.27 2.18
N CYS A 160 15.42 21.67 1.34
CA CYS A 160 16.01 20.36 1.63
C CYS A 160 14.92 19.31 1.94
N VAL A 161 15.01 18.64 3.09
CA VAL A 161 14.06 17.63 3.57
C VAL A 161 13.12 18.14 4.66
N ASP A 162 13.05 19.46 4.88
CA ASP A 162 12.28 20.07 5.98
C ASP A 162 10.79 19.69 5.91
N ASN A 163 10.24 19.57 4.69
CA ASN A 163 8.86 19.14 4.50
C ASN A 163 8.61 17.69 4.98
N TYR A 164 9.63 16.83 4.96
CA TYR A 164 9.55 15.46 5.48
C TYR A 164 9.79 15.41 6.98
N THR A 165 10.78 16.13 7.51
CA THR A 165 11.06 16.13 8.95
C THR A 165 9.95 16.81 9.75
N ALA A 166 9.21 17.75 9.15
CA ALA A 166 7.97 18.28 9.70
C ALA A 166 6.89 17.20 9.95
N LEU A 167 6.82 16.17 9.10
CA LEU A 167 5.86 15.05 9.26
C LEU A 167 6.32 14.06 10.35
N LEU A 168 7.63 13.91 10.54
CA LEU A 168 8.24 12.99 11.50
C LEU A 168 8.29 13.56 12.94
N GLY A 169 8.26 14.89 13.09
CA GLY A 169 8.28 15.59 14.37
C GLY A 169 9.69 15.72 14.98
N PRO A 170 9.90 16.70 15.88
CA PRO A 170 11.23 17.05 16.40
C PRO A 170 11.82 16.04 17.41
N SER A 171 10.98 15.24 18.06
CA SER A 171 11.40 14.18 18.97
C SER A 171 10.74 12.88 18.54
N LEU A 172 11.51 12.00 17.91
CA LEU A 172 11.16 10.58 17.90
C LEU A 172 10.94 10.21 19.36
N GLU A 173 9.71 9.90 19.75
CA GLU A 173 9.38 9.50 21.11
C GLU A 173 10.08 8.17 21.38
N TRP A 174 11.35 8.22 21.82
CA TRP A 174 12.22 7.04 21.95
C TRP A 174 11.56 5.92 22.76
N TRP A 175 10.69 6.29 23.70
CA TRP A 175 9.91 5.37 24.52
C TRP A 175 8.91 4.51 23.71
N LEU A 176 8.43 4.96 22.55
CA LEU A 176 7.64 4.16 21.59
C LEU A 176 8.52 3.42 20.58
N VAL A 177 9.68 3.97 20.24
CA VAL A 177 10.59 3.39 19.23
C VAL A 177 11.20 2.08 19.73
N VAL A 178 11.61 2.01 20.99
CA VAL A 178 12.23 0.82 21.58
C VAL A 178 11.30 -0.40 21.56
N PRO A 179 10.05 -0.35 22.08
CA PRO A 179 9.16 -1.51 22.03
C PRO A 179 8.75 -1.88 20.60
N VAL A 180 8.57 -0.89 19.71
CA VAL A 180 8.27 -1.13 18.30
C VAL A 180 9.45 -1.76 17.56
N ALA A 181 10.66 -1.25 17.76
CA ALA A 181 11.88 -1.81 17.19
C ALA A 181 12.15 -3.20 17.73
N ALA A 182 11.91 -3.45 19.02
CA ALA A 182 11.95 -4.79 19.61
C ALA A 182 10.92 -5.72 18.96
N LEU A 183 9.68 -5.27 18.72
CA LEU A 183 8.67 -6.05 18.00
C LEU A 183 9.09 -6.35 16.56
N VAL A 184 9.66 -5.38 15.85
CA VAL A 184 10.16 -5.55 14.48
C VAL A 184 11.35 -6.51 14.45
N VAL A 185 12.33 -6.33 15.34
CA VAL A 185 13.51 -7.20 15.47
C VAL A 185 13.11 -8.60 15.86
N VAL A 186 12.20 -8.79 16.83
CA VAL A 186 11.66 -10.11 17.19
C VAL A 186 10.94 -10.72 15.99
N SER A 187 10.18 -9.93 15.24
CA SER A 187 9.49 -10.43 14.05
C SER A 187 10.45 -10.80 12.92
N ILE A 188 11.55 -10.06 12.73
CA ILE A 188 12.61 -10.34 11.75
C ILE A 188 13.47 -11.53 12.19
N ALA A 189 13.87 -11.60 13.46
CA ALA A 189 14.66 -12.68 14.05
C ALA A 189 13.87 -14.00 14.01
N TRP A 190 12.58 -13.95 14.31
CA TRP A 190 11.68 -15.10 14.16
C TRP A 190 11.47 -15.47 12.68
N PHE A 191 11.48 -14.48 11.78
CA PHE A 191 11.45 -14.71 10.33
C PHE A 191 12.72 -15.39 9.79
N THR A 192 13.91 -14.99 10.27
CA THR A 192 15.17 -15.63 9.88
C THR A 192 15.31 -17.01 10.49
N ALA A 193 14.94 -17.19 11.77
CA ALA A 193 14.95 -18.50 12.43
C ALA A 193 14.03 -19.51 11.72
N ALA A 194 12.83 -19.09 11.30
CA ALA A 194 11.90 -19.95 10.58
C ALA A 194 12.28 -20.29 9.12
N ARG A 195 13.33 -19.65 8.55
CA ARG A 195 13.89 -20.02 7.24
C ARG A 195 15.04 -21.03 7.36
N LEU A 196 15.70 -21.06 8.52
CA LEU A 196 16.88 -21.88 8.75
C LEU A 196 16.52 -23.32 9.18
N ASP A 197 15.32 -23.54 9.71
CA ASP A 197 14.83 -24.88 10.07
C ASP A 197 13.45 -25.20 9.45
N PRO A 198 13.41 -25.78 8.24
CA PRO A 198 12.16 -26.19 7.58
C PRO A 198 11.53 -27.47 8.14
N GLN A 199 12.26 -28.28 8.93
CA GLN A 199 11.86 -29.65 9.29
C GLN A 199 11.64 -29.87 10.81
N GLY A 200 12.12 -28.99 11.68
CA GLY A 200 12.25 -29.29 13.11
C GLY A 200 11.10 -28.94 14.06
N VAL A 201 9.96 -28.38 13.64
CA VAL A 201 8.98 -27.87 14.63
C VAL A 201 7.52 -28.21 14.30
N GLY A 202 6.94 -29.11 15.11
CA GLY A 202 5.64 -29.76 14.92
C GLY A 202 4.40 -28.85 14.82
N ASP A 203 3.23 -29.50 14.69
CA ASP A 203 1.92 -28.93 14.32
C ASP A 203 1.44 -27.71 15.11
N ALA A 204 1.92 -27.50 16.35
CA ALA A 204 1.66 -26.29 17.13
C ALA A 204 2.16 -25.00 16.42
N THR A 205 3.16 -25.11 15.56
CA THR A 205 3.69 -23.98 14.78
C THR A 205 2.89 -23.62 13.53
N ALA A 206 1.97 -24.48 13.06
CA ALA A 206 1.18 -24.19 11.86
C ALA A 206 0.13 -23.10 12.11
N ARG A 207 -0.48 -23.07 13.32
CA ARG A 207 -1.34 -21.96 13.77
C ARG A 207 -0.53 -20.70 14.08
N LEU A 208 0.63 -20.82 14.74
CA LEU A 208 1.52 -19.66 15.00
C LEU A 208 2.09 -19.05 13.71
N ARG A 209 2.40 -19.86 12.67
CA ARG A 209 2.80 -19.39 11.33
C ARG A 209 1.69 -18.58 10.64
N ARG A 210 0.41 -18.83 10.96
CA ARG A 210 -0.71 -18.02 10.45
C ARG A 210 -0.73 -16.64 11.10
N LEU A 211 -0.53 -16.57 12.41
CA LEU A 211 -0.46 -15.32 13.16
C LEU A 211 0.80 -14.49 12.81
N ARG A 212 1.90 -15.15 12.40
CA ARG A 212 3.18 -14.52 12.00
C ARG A 212 3.04 -13.36 10.99
N GLY A 213 2.30 -13.56 9.91
CA GLY A 213 2.16 -12.53 8.86
C GLY A 213 1.30 -11.34 9.29
N TRP A 214 0.29 -11.60 10.12
CA TRP A 214 -0.58 -10.60 10.71
C TRP A 214 0.14 -9.79 11.79
N LEU A 215 0.90 -10.45 12.66
CA LEU A 215 1.70 -9.79 13.70
C LEU A 215 2.78 -8.88 13.09
N LEU A 216 3.45 -9.32 12.03
CA LEU A 216 4.37 -8.49 11.24
C LEU A 216 3.67 -7.28 10.62
N GLY A 217 2.44 -7.45 10.12
CA GLY A 217 1.67 -6.35 9.54
C GLY A 217 1.25 -5.32 10.57
N ILE A 218 0.69 -5.80 11.68
CA ILE A 218 0.25 -4.96 12.80
C ILE A 218 1.45 -4.23 13.40
N SER A 219 2.60 -4.88 13.54
CA SER A 219 3.80 -4.22 14.06
C SER A 219 4.36 -3.17 13.09
N VAL A 220 4.31 -3.39 11.77
CA VAL A 220 4.69 -2.38 10.77
C VAL A 220 3.72 -1.20 10.76
N VAL A 221 2.41 -1.46 10.83
CA VAL A 221 1.39 -0.41 10.89
C VAL A 221 1.51 0.38 12.20
N ALA A 222 1.72 -0.28 13.34
CA ALA A 222 1.96 0.39 14.62
C ALA A 222 3.27 1.17 14.63
N ALA A 223 4.32 0.63 13.99
CA ALA A 223 5.59 1.33 13.81
C ALA A 223 5.44 2.61 12.99
N GLY A 224 4.64 2.56 11.92
CA GLY A 224 4.31 3.74 11.12
C GLY A 224 3.77 4.89 11.96
N ALA A 225 2.84 4.60 12.90
CA ALA A 225 2.29 5.62 13.80
C ALA A 225 3.35 6.24 14.74
N ALA A 226 4.31 5.44 15.20
CA ALA A 226 5.36 5.89 16.12
C ALA A 226 6.42 6.78 15.43
N VAL A 227 6.61 6.61 14.12
CA VAL A 227 7.58 7.37 13.32
C VAL A 227 7.07 8.78 12.99
N PHE A 228 5.75 8.99 12.96
CA PHE A 228 5.16 10.29 12.67
C PHE A 228 5.01 11.16 13.92
N GLY A 229 5.20 12.46 13.74
CA GLY A 229 5.05 13.46 14.79
C GLY A 229 3.59 13.57 15.27
N PRO A 230 3.34 14.17 16.45
CA PRO A 230 2.00 14.17 17.07
C PRO A 230 0.88 14.69 16.17
N GLN A 231 1.18 15.69 15.33
CA GLN A 231 0.22 16.30 14.42
C GLN A 231 -0.18 15.34 13.27
N TYR A 232 0.80 14.68 12.65
CA TYR A 232 0.56 13.77 11.53
C TYR A 232 0.15 12.36 11.99
N ARG A 233 0.45 11.97 13.23
CA ARG A 233 0.03 10.70 13.83
C ARG A 233 -1.49 10.53 13.80
N MET A 234 -2.24 11.61 14.06
CA MET A 234 -3.71 11.57 13.99
C MET A 234 -4.23 11.31 12.57
N VAL A 235 -3.57 11.89 11.55
CA VAL A 235 -3.88 11.68 10.14
C VAL A 235 -3.61 10.22 9.75
N TYR A 236 -2.46 9.69 10.16
CA TYR A 236 -2.10 8.28 9.96
C TYR A 236 -3.12 7.32 10.58
N VAL A 237 -3.43 7.51 11.87
CA VAL A 237 -4.39 6.66 12.60
C VAL A 237 -5.77 6.73 11.98
N THR A 238 -6.25 7.94 11.64
CA THR A 238 -7.54 8.13 10.98
C THR A 238 -7.59 7.41 9.63
N THR A 239 -6.52 7.51 8.83
CA THR A 239 -6.39 6.80 7.55
C THR A 239 -6.48 5.28 7.74
N MET A 240 -5.78 4.73 8.74
CA MET A 240 -5.82 3.30 9.03
C MET A 240 -7.19 2.84 9.55
N ILE A 241 -7.87 3.64 10.38
CA ILE A 241 -9.21 3.34 10.88
C ILE A 241 -10.22 3.33 9.73
N LEU A 242 -10.23 4.37 8.88
CA LEU A 242 -11.15 4.47 7.76
C LEU A 242 -10.89 3.38 6.72
N ALA A 243 -9.62 3.11 6.41
CA ALA A 243 -9.25 2.05 5.47
C ALA A 243 -9.57 0.65 6.01
N GLY A 244 -9.16 0.35 7.25
CA GLY A 244 -9.45 -0.92 7.91
C GLY A 244 -10.95 -1.15 8.04
N GLY A 245 -11.69 -0.14 8.51
CA GLY A 245 -13.14 -0.20 8.66
C GLY A 245 -13.84 -0.44 7.32
N THR A 246 -13.51 0.34 6.29
CA THR A 246 -14.13 0.20 4.96
C THR A 246 -13.86 -1.17 4.35
N VAL A 247 -12.62 -1.67 4.42
CA VAL A 247 -12.24 -2.96 3.84
C VAL A 247 -12.87 -4.11 4.62
N ILE A 248 -12.71 -4.15 5.94
CA ILE A 248 -13.17 -5.28 6.75
C ILE A 248 -14.69 -5.37 6.71
N VAL A 249 -15.39 -4.27 6.98
CA VAL A 249 -16.87 -4.26 6.96
C VAL A 249 -17.37 -4.52 5.55
N GLY A 250 -16.76 -3.91 4.53
CA GLY A 250 -17.14 -4.11 3.12
C GLY A 250 -17.04 -5.56 2.67
N LEU A 251 -15.95 -6.26 3.01
CA LEU A 251 -15.78 -7.67 2.66
C LEU A 251 -16.74 -8.58 3.44
N LEU A 252 -16.94 -8.32 4.74
CA LEU A 252 -17.85 -9.13 5.57
C LEU A 252 -19.30 -9.00 5.11
N VAL A 253 -19.77 -7.75 4.94
CA VAL A 253 -21.14 -7.48 4.49
C VAL A 253 -21.32 -7.94 3.04
N GLY A 254 -20.35 -7.67 2.16
CA GLY A 254 -20.39 -8.08 0.76
C GLY A 254 -20.43 -9.59 0.60
N LEU A 255 -19.62 -10.35 1.34
CA LEU A 255 -19.66 -11.81 1.35
C LEU A 255 -20.99 -12.33 1.93
N GLY A 256 -21.46 -11.75 3.03
CA GLY A 256 -22.73 -12.11 3.64
C GLY A 256 -23.90 -11.96 2.67
N ILE A 257 -24.00 -10.82 2.00
CA ILE A 257 -25.02 -10.57 0.98
C ILE A 257 -24.83 -11.52 -0.21
N ALA A 258 -23.60 -11.73 -0.70
CA ALA A 258 -23.35 -12.63 -1.82
C ALA A 258 -23.77 -14.09 -1.53
N LEU A 259 -23.58 -14.57 -0.30
CA LEU A 259 -24.05 -15.90 0.14
C LEU A 259 -25.58 -16.01 0.19
N LEU A 260 -26.28 -14.91 0.50
CA LEU A 260 -27.75 -14.87 0.47
C LEU A 260 -28.27 -14.80 -0.98
N VAL A 261 -27.63 -14.01 -1.83
CA VAL A 261 -28.01 -13.79 -3.24
C VAL A 261 -27.70 -15.01 -4.12
N SER A 262 -26.75 -15.86 -3.73
CA SER A 262 -26.37 -17.04 -4.50
C SER A 262 -27.43 -18.16 -4.47
N GLN A 263 -28.45 -18.05 -3.62
CA GLN A 263 -29.56 -18.99 -3.55
C GLN A 263 -30.44 -18.94 -4.82
N PRO A 264 -31.09 -20.06 -5.19
CA PRO A 264 -31.97 -20.10 -6.36
C PRO A 264 -33.25 -19.30 -6.11
N ILE A 265 -33.21 -17.99 -6.43
CA ILE A 265 -34.36 -17.08 -6.35
C ILE A 265 -34.95 -16.78 -7.74
N LYS A 266 -36.27 -16.65 -7.82
CA LYS A 266 -36.95 -16.13 -9.02
C LYS A 266 -36.62 -14.64 -9.17
N GLY A 267 -36.27 -14.18 -10.38
CA GLY A 267 -35.92 -12.77 -10.63
C GLY A 267 -34.46 -12.38 -10.31
N ARG A 268 -33.54 -13.36 -10.22
CA ARG A 268 -32.12 -13.14 -9.88
C ARG A 268 -31.40 -12.02 -10.65
N GLY A 269 -31.76 -11.79 -11.91
CA GLY A 269 -31.14 -10.76 -12.75
C GLY A 269 -31.42 -9.35 -12.24
N VAL A 270 -32.70 -9.03 -12.05
CA VAL A 270 -33.14 -7.71 -11.55
C VAL A 270 -32.56 -7.43 -10.18
N TYR A 271 -32.60 -8.40 -9.27
CA TYR A 271 -32.06 -8.24 -7.92
C TYR A 271 -30.55 -7.97 -7.92
N ARG A 272 -29.76 -8.69 -8.73
CA ARG A 272 -28.33 -8.44 -8.86
C ARG A 272 -28.04 -7.06 -9.45
N THR A 273 -28.78 -6.63 -10.46
CA THR A 273 -28.64 -5.29 -11.04
C THR A 273 -28.91 -4.19 -10.00
N LEU A 274 -30.00 -4.32 -9.23
CA LEU A 274 -30.36 -3.38 -8.15
C LEU A 274 -29.40 -3.40 -6.95
N LEU A 275 -28.55 -4.41 -6.81
CA LEU A 275 -27.50 -4.41 -5.78
C LEU A 275 -26.20 -3.77 -6.27
N ILE A 276 -25.95 -3.78 -7.59
CA ILE A 276 -24.69 -3.30 -8.17
C ILE A 276 -24.77 -1.83 -8.56
N TRP A 277 -25.97 -1.31 -8.84
CA TRP A 277 -26.15 0.08 -9.28
C TRP A 277 -25.50 1.18 -8.40
N PRO A 278 -25.37 1.08 -7.05
CA PRO A 278 -24.80 2.18 -6.26
C PRO A 278 -23.32 2.39 -6.56
N PHE A 279 -22.63 1.35 -7.07
CA PHE A 279 -21.22 1.44 -7.44
C PHE A 279 -20.97 2.45 -8.57
N ALA A 280 -21.97 2.72 -9.42
CA ALA A 280 -21.88 3.73 -10.48
C ALA A 280 -21.85 5.17 -9.94
N ILE A 281 -22.22 5.37 -8.67
CA ILE A 281 -22.23 6.68 -8.03
C ILE A 281 -20.80 7.07 -7.65
N SER A 282 -20.41 8.31 -7.96
CA SER A 282 -19.09 8.83 -7.61
C SER A 282 -18.96 9.07 -6.10
N PRO A 283 -17.75 8.94 -5.52
CA PRO A 283 -17.55 9.16 -4.08
C PRO A 283 -18.01 10.54 -3.55
N PRO A 284 -17.82 11.66 -4.28
CA PRO A 284 -18.38 12.96 -3.92
C PRO A 284 -19.90 12.96 -3.79
N ILE A 285 -20.60 12.39 -4.78
CA ILE A 285 -22.08 12.33 -4.77
C ILE A 285 -22.56 11.47 -3.60
N ALA A 286 -21.91 10.34 -3.35
CA ALA A 286 -22.20 9.51 -2.18
C ALA A 286 -22.04 10.30 -0.86
N GLY A 287 -20.98 11.11 -0.76
CA GLY A 287 -20.76 12.01 0.38
C GLY A 287 -21.88 13.04 0.57
N ILE A 288 -22.34 13.68 -0.50
CA ILE A 288 -23.45 14.65 -0.45
C ILE A 288 -24.76 13.95 -0.03
N LEU A 289 -25.07 12.78 -0.58
CA LEU A 289 -26.29 12.04 -0.23
C LEU A 289 -26.30 11.70 1.27
N PHE A 290 -25.20 11.15 1.78
CA PHE A 290 -25.10 10.79 3.19
C PHE A 290 -25.04 12.02 4.11
N PHE A 291 -24.42 13.12 3.68
CA PHE A 291 -24.48 14.40 4.40
C PHE A 291 -25.92 14.85 4.65
N VAL A 292 -26.77 14.82 3.61
CA VAL A 292 -28.19 15.20 3.73
C VAL A 292 -28.98 14.16 4.55
N MET A 293 -28.74 12.87 4.33
CA MET A 293 -29.46 11.81 5.03
C MET A 293 -29.17 11.74 6.53
N PHE A 294 -27.94 12.10 6.93
CA PHE A 294 -27.47 12.15 8.31
C PHE A 294 -27.54 13.55 8.91
N ASP A 295 -28.17 14.52 8.24
CA ASP A 295 -28.36 15.86 8.78
C ASP A 295 -29.07 15.79 10.15
N PRO A 296 -28.53 16.40 11.22
CA PRO A 296 -29.08 16.26 12.57
C PRO A 296 -30.49 16.84 12.74
N SER A 297 -30.87 17.78 11.87
CA SER A 297 -32.12 18.54 12.00
C SER A 297 -33.24 18.00 11.11
N THR A 298 -32.88 17.53 9.91
CA THR A 298 -33.84 17.17 8.86
C THR A 298 -33.55 15.80 8.22
N GLY A 299 -32.50 15.12 8.66
CA GLY A 299 -32.04 13.87 8.09
C GLY A 299 -32.99 12.71 8.36
N ILE A 300 -33.31 11.95 7.31
CA ILE A 300 -34.19 10.79 7.39
C ILE A 300 -33.63 9.69 8.30
N ILE A 301 -32.31 9.54 8.39
CA ILE A 301 -31.68 8.50 9.19
C ILE A 301 -31.83 8.79 10.69
N GLY A 302 -31.66 10.06 11.10
CA GLY A 302 -31.91 10.49 12.47
C GLY A 302 -33.35 10.23 12.89
N TYR A 303 -34.30 10.64 12.04
CA TYR A 303 -35.72 10.41 12.26
C TYR A 303 -36.07 8.92 12.42
N LEU A 304 -35.55 8.05 11.55
CA LEU A 304 -35.79 6.60 11.64
C LEU A 304 -35.12 5.96 12.87
N TYR A 305 -33.93 6.43 13.26
CA TYR A 305 -33.23 5.95 14.45
C TYR A 305 -34.00 6.27 15.73
N GLU A 306 -34.52 7.48 15.85
CA GLU A 306 -35.32 7.93 16.99
C GLU A 306 -36.71 7.29 17.04
N LEU A 307 -37.23 6.85 15.89
CA LEU A 307 -38.48 6.07 15.85
C LEU A 307 -38.27 4.62 16.34
N LEU A 308 -37.13 4.02 16.01
CA LEU A 308 -36.82 2.62 16.33
C LEU A 308 -36.15 2.43 17.69
N THR A 309 -35.56 3.48 18.23
CA THR A 309 -34.80 3.44 19.48
C THR A 309 -35.19 4.59 20.40
N PRO A 310 -35.14 4.41 21.72
CA PRO A 310 -35.45 5.49 22.67
C PRO A 310 -34.31 6.52 22.81
N TRP A 311 -33.27 6.42 21.99
CA TRP A 311 -32.06 7.23 22.09
C TRP A 311 -32.01 8.24 20.95
N GLN A 312 -31.52 9.45 21.25
CA GLN A 312 -31.26 10.45 20.22
C GLN A 312 -30.01 10.05 19.42
N MET A 313 -30.07 10.21 18.11
CA MET A 313 -28.91 9.95 17.26
C MET A 313 -27.83 11.00 17.55
N GLN A 314 -26.60 10.54 17.82
CA GLN A 314 -25.48 11.45 18.02
C GLN A 314 -25.16 12.21 16.73
N ASN A 315 -24.96 13.52 16.85
CA ASN A 315 -24.63 14.38 15.73
C ASN A 315 -23.25 14.03 15.17
N PHE A 316 -23.21 13.52 13.93
CA PHE A 316 -21.95 13.16 13.26
C PHE A 316 -21.04 14.38 12.98
N ALA A 317 -21.60 15.60 12.94
CA ALA A 317 -20.84 16.82 12.74
C ALA A 317 -20.09 17.26 14.02
N GLU A 318 -20.51 16.77 15.20
CA GLU A 318 -19.92 17.13 16.50
C GLU A 318 -19.12 15.98 17.12
N ASP A 319 -19.58 14.73 16.96
CA ASP A 319 -18.89 13.57 17.51
C ASP A 319 -17.90 12.94 16.52
N ALA A 320 -16.64 12.83 16.95
CA ALA A 320 -15.54 12.31 16.15
C ALA A 320 -15.69 10.82 15.79
N THR A 321 -16.29 10.01 16.66
CA THR A 321 -16.47 8.58 16.45
C THR A 321 -17.58 8.35 15.43
N MET A 322 -18.68 9.06 15.60
CA MET A 322 -19.83 8.99 14.71
C MET A 322 -19.46 9.48 13.31
N ALA A 323 -18.71 10.57 13.18
CA ALA A 323 -18.20 11.04 11.89
C ALA A 323 -17.44 9.94 11.12
N ARG A 324 -16.55 9.20 11.80
CA ARG A 324 -15.80 8.08 11.20
C ARG A 324 -16.71 6.91 10.83
N ILE A 325 -17.67 6.56 11.68
CA ILE A 325 -18.63 5.49 11.41
C ILE A 325 -19.45 5.81 10.16
N VAL A 326 -19.99 7.03 10.05
CA VAL A 326 -20.79 7.44 8.89
C VAL A 326 -19.96 7.42 7.61
N ILE A 327 -18.69 7.85 7.64
CA ILE A 327 -17.77 7.73 6.50
C ILE A 327 -17.54 6.28 6.10
N ILE A 328 -17.30 5.39 7.07
CA ILE A 328 -17.11 3.95 6.81
C ILE A 328 -18.37 3.36 6.19
N VAL A 329 -19.56 3.65 6.73
CA VAL A 329 -20.84 3.17 6.20
C VAL A 329 -21.07 3.66 4.77
N THR A 330 -20.84 4.95 4.51
CA THR A 330 -20.96 5.55 3.17
C THR A 330 -20.00 4.89 2.18
N SER A 331 -18.75 4.69 2.62
CA SER A 331 -17.69 4.08 1.82
C SER A 331 -17.98 2.61 1.51
N VAL A 332 -18.44 1.85 2.50
CA VAL A 332 -18.88 0.47 2.34
C VAL A 332 -20.03 0.42 1.35
N TRP A 333 -21.09 1.22 1.55
CA TRP A 333 -22.24 1.27 0.65
C TRP A 333 -21.82 1.53 -0.80
N LYS A 334 -20.89 2.47 -1.03
CA LYS A 334 -20.36 2.79 -2.36
C LYS A 334 -19.64 1.60 -2.99
N THR A 335 -18.79 0.87 -2.25
CA THR A 335 -18.01 -0.26 -2.79
C THR A 335 -18.70 -1.62 -2.71
N LEU A 336 -19.87 -1.68 -2.04
CA LEU A 336 -20.63 -2.90 -1.75
C LEU A 336 -21.02 -3.65 -3.02
N GLY A 337 -21.59 -2.93 -4.01
CA GLY A 337 -22.05 -3.53 -5.26
C GLY A 337 -20.94 -4.25 -6.03
N PHE A 338 -19.76 -3.64 -6.11
CA PHE A 338 -18.57 -4.25 -6.71
C PHE A 338 -18.13 -5.49 -5.94
N THR A 339 -18.05 -5.39 -4.61
CA THR A 339 -17.63 -6.50 -3.74
C THR A 339 -18.57 -7.70 -3.86
N ILE A 340 -19.88 -7.46 -3.86
CA ILE A 340 -20.89 -8.52 -4.04
C ILE A 340 -20.76 -9.18 -5.41
N LEU A 341 -20.61 -8.39 -6.48
CA LEU A 341 -20.52 -8.92 -7.84
C LEU A 341 -19.36 -9.92 -7.98
N PHE A 342 -18.18 -9.55 -7.48
CA PHE A 342 -17.00 -10.42 -7.53
C PHE A 342 -17.17 -11.66 -6.64
N TYR A 343 -17.77 -11.52 -5.46
CA TYR A 343 -18.06 -12.69 -4.63
C TYR A 343 -19.08 -13.63 -5.25
N ILE A 344 -20.11 -13.13 -5.93
CA ILE A 344 -21.07 -13.97 -6.67
C ILE A 344 -20.34 -14.73 -7.79
N ALA A 345 -19.49 -14.05 -8.56
CA ALA A 345 -18.68 -14.70 -9.60
C ALA A 345 -17.75 -15.77 -9.00
N GLY A 346 -17.17 -15.51 -7.83
CA GLY A 346 -16.34 -16.48 -7.12
C GLY A 346 -17.10 -17.70 -6.61
N LEU A 347 -18.30 -17.49 -6.07
CA LEU A 347 -19.16 -18.56 -5.58
C LEU A 347 -19.61 -19.50 -6.71
N GLN A 348 -19.71 -19.00 -7.94
CA GLN A 348 -20.02 -19.83 -9.12
C GLN A 348 -18.88 -20.79 -9.50
N ASN A 349 -17.64 -20.47 -9.15
CA ASN A 349 -16.48 -21.31 -9.43
C ASN A 349 -16.25 -22.38 -8.34
N VAL A 350 -17.04 -22.39 -7.27
CA VAL A 350 -16.94 -23.42 -6.22
C VAL A 350 -17.58 -24.70 -6.73
N SER A 351 -16.83 -25.80 -6.74
CA SER A 351 -17.32 -27.09 -7.25
C SER A 351 -18.47 -27.62 -6.37
N THR A 352 -19.60 -27.91 -7.03
CA THR A 352 -20.78 -28.47 -6.37
C THR A 352 -20.52 -29.88 -5.85
N SER A 353 -19.77 -30.69 -6.61
CA SER A 353 -19.38 -32.06 -6.23
C SER A 353 -18.63 -32.11 -4.91
N MET A 354 -17.74 -31.15 -4.65
CA MET A 354 -17.01 -31.04 -3.38
C MET A 354 -17.94 -30.71 -2.21
N LEU A 355 -18.93 -29.83 -2.44
CA LEU A 355 -19.91 -29.46 -1.41
C LEU A 355 -20.91 -30.60 -1.12
N GLU A 356 -21.28 -31.37 -2.14
CA GLU A 356 -22.13 -32.55 -2.02
C GLU A 356 -21.41 -33.69 -1.30
N ALA A 357 -20.15 -33.97 -1.64
CA ALA A 357 -19.31 -34.93 -0.93
C ALA A 357 -19.18 -34.55 0.56
N ALA A 358 -18.86 -33.29 0.87
CA ALA A 358 -18.81 -32.81 2.25
C ALA A 358 -20.15 -32.96 2.99
N LYS A 359 -21.29 -32.83 2.28
CA LYS A 359 -22.62 -33.04 2.86
C LYS A 359 -22.88 -34.52 3.16
N LEU A 360 -22.42 -35.44 2.31
CA LEU A 360 -22.47 -36.89 2.55
C LEU A 360 -21.59 -37.28 3.76
N ASP A 361 -20.46 -36.61 3.96
CA ASP A 361 -19.58 -36.77 5.13
C ASP A 361 -20.14 -36.12 6.41
N GLY A 362 -21.36 -35.59 6.39
CA GLY A 362 -22.03 -35.00 7.55
C GLY A 362 -21.59 -33.56 7.89
N ALA A 363 -20.87 -32.87 7.00
CA ALA A 363 -20.45 -31.50 7.26
C ALA A 363 -21.66 -30.53 7.28
N ASN A 364 -21.78 -29.75 8.35
CA ASN A 364 -22.81 -28.73 8.50
C ASN A 364 -22.52 -27.47 7.64
N ALA A 365 -23.49 -26.56 7.53
CA ALA A 365 -23.36 -25.37 6.67
C ALA A 365 -22.17 -24.47 7.05
N TRP A 366 -21.88 -24.31 8.34
CA TRP A 366 -20.76 -23.51 8.82
C TRP A 366 -19.40 -24.17 8.53
N GLN A 367 -19.33 -25.49 8.68
CA GLN A 367 -18.14 -26.28 8.31
C GLN A 367 -17.87 -26.18 6.82
N ARG A 368 -18.92 -26.30 5.98
CA ARG A 368 -18.82 -26.10 4.52
C ARG A 368 -18.35 -24.68 4.16
N LEU A 369 -18.92 -23.66 4.80
CA LEU A 369 -18.52 -22.27 4.59
C LEU A 369 -17.04 -22.04 4.94
N ARG A 370 -16.62 -22.45 6.14
CA ARG A 370 -15.29 -22.17 6.68
C ARG A 370 -14.18 -22.97 6.00
N HIS A 371 -14.42 -24.23 5.66
CA HIS A 371 -13.36 -25.15 5.19
C HIS A 371 -13.33 -25.33 3.67
N PHE A 372 -14.43 -25.03 2.97
CA PHE A 372 -14.51 -25.21 1.53
C PHE A 372 -14.74 -23.88 0.82
N ILE A 373 -15.83 -23.17 1.14
CA ILE A 373 -16.21 -21.95 0.41
C ILE A 373 -15.19 -20.81 0.62
N ILE A 374 -14.89 -20.43 1.87
CA ILE A 374 -13.96 -19.31 2.16
C ILE A 374 -12.57 -19.57 1.56
N PRO A 375 -11.97 -20.77 1.70
CA PRO A 375 -10.70 -21.08 1.04
C PRO A 375 -10.74 -20.96 -0.48
N SER A 376 -11.79 -21.45 -1.14
CA SER A 376 -11.96 -21.32 -2.59
C SER A 376 -12.12 -19.87 -3.05
N LEU A 377 -12.64 -18.98 -2.19
CA LEU A 377 -12.77 -17.55 -2.48
C LEU A 377 -11.50 -16.73 -2.18
N THR A 378 -10.41 -17.36 -1.73
CA THR A 378 -9.15 -16.65 -1.40
C THR A 378 -8.60 -15.78 -2.54
N PRO A 379 -8.54 -16.24 -3.82
CA PRO A 379 -8.03 -15.41 -4.92
C PRO A 379 -8.85 -14.13 -5.12
N ILE A 380 -10.18 -14.25 -5.03
CA ILE A 380 -11.11 -13.15 -5.26
C ILE A 380 -11.13 -12.20 -4.06
N THR A 381 -11.09 -12.75 -2.85
CA THR A 381 -10.97 -11.96 -1.62
C THR A 381 -9.67 -11.15 -1.62
N PHE A 382 -8.56 -11.71 -2.09
CA PHE A 382 -7.30 -10.98 -2.23
C PHE A 382 -7.41 -9.80 -3.20
N PHE A 383 -7.97 -10.04 -4.38
CA PHE A 383 -8.23 -8.99 -5.37
C PHE A 383 -9.12 -7.86 -4.79
N LEU A 384 -10.18 -8.25 -4.06
CA LEU A 384 -11.08 -7.30 -3.41
C LEU A 384 -10.41 -6.53 -2.27
N ILE A 385 -9.51 -7.14 -1.50
CA ILE A 385 -8.70 -6.45 -0.48
C ILE A 385 -7.85 -5.37 -1.14
N VAL A 386 -7.11 -5.70 -2.21
CA VAL A 386 -6.23 -4.75 -2.91
C VAL A 386 -7.05 -3.58 -3.49
N THR A 387 -8.17 -3.90 -4.13
CA THR A 387 -9.04 -2.89 -4.76
C THR A 387 -9.71 -1.98 -3.72
N ASN A 388 -10.26 -2.53 -2.63
CA ASN A 388 -10.87 -1.74 -1.57
C ASN A 388 -9.84 -0.92 -0.78
N VAL A 389 -8.62 -1.41 -0.60
CA VAL A 389 -7.53 -0.59 -0.01
C VAL A 389 -7.17 0.56 -0.95
N THR A 390 -7.06 0.32 -2.25
CA THR A 390 -6.82 1.40 -3.22
C THR A 390 -7.92 2.46 -3.15
N TYR A 391 -9.19 2.04 -3.06
CA TYR A 391 -10.31 2.95 -2.83
C TYR A 391 -10.14 3.76 -1.53
N ALA A 392 -9.83 3.09 -0.42
CA ALA A 392 -9.77 3.73 0.89
C ALA A 392 -8.60 4.71 1.07
N PHE A 393 -7.49 4.55 0.34
CA PHE A 393 -6.36 5.49 0.43
C PHE A 393 -6.48 6.67 -0.54
N PHE A 394 -7.21 6.52 -1.65
CA PHE A 394 -7.22 7.54 -2.72
C PHE A 394 -8.61 8.10 -3.07
N GLN A 395 -9.66 7.30 -3.04
CA GLN A 395 -10.98 7.73 -3.52
C GLN A 395 -11.91 8.19 -2.39
N ILE A 396 -11.68 7.74 -1.15
CA ILE A 396 -12.49 8.11 0.02
C ILE A 396 -12.52 9.63 0.26
N PHE A 397 -11.48 10.34 -0.17
CA PHE A 397 -11.39 11.80 -0.10
C PHE A 397 -12.66 12.49 -0.63
N GLY A 398 -13.22 12.04 -1.75
CA GLY A 398 -14.43 12.64 -2.31
C GLY A 398 -15.61 12.59 -1.33
N THR A 399 -15.74 11.47 -0.62
CA THR A 399 -16.77 11.31 0.42
C THR A 399 -16.47 12.19 1.64
N ILE A 400 -15.22 12.22 2.12
CA ILE A 400 -14.81 13.03 3.28
C ILE A 400 -15.02 14.53 3.01
N ASP A 401 -14.56 15.02 1.86
CA ASP A 401 -14.60 16.44 1.53
C ASP A 401 -16.02 16.99 1.41
N ASN A 402 -16.94 16.17 0.89
CA ASN A 402 -18.34 16.57 0.71
C ASN A 402 -19.22 16.33 1.94
N MET A 403 -18.78 15.50 2.90
CA MET A 403 -19.59 15.15 4.06
C MET A 403 -19.12 15.79 5.36
N THR A 404 -17.82 15.82 5.62
CA THR A 404 -17.28 16.31 6.90
C THR A 404 -16.23 17.41 6.74
N ARG A 405 -15.63 17.55 5.55
CA ARG A 405 -14.43 18.36 5.34
C ARG A 405 -13.41 18.05 6.45
N GLY A 406 -13.14 16.78 6.70
CA GLY A 406 -12.16 16.35 7.71
C GLY A 406 -12.53 16.66 9.17
N GLY A 407 -13.73 17.15 9.47
CA GLY A 407 -14.22 17.41 10.83
C GLY A 407 -14.87 16.20 11.52
N PRO A 408 -15.31 16.34 12.78
CA PRO A 408 -15.01 17.45 13.71
C PRO A 408 -13.54 17.45 14.15
N SER A 409 -12.94 18.62 14.40
CA SER A 409 -11.57 18.77 14.95
C SER A 409 -10.46 17.95 14.26
N GLY A 410 -10.58 17.69 12.95
CA GLY A 410 -9.61 16.86 12.22
C GLY A 410 -9.82 15.35 12.33
N ALA A 411 -10.87 14.88 13.02
CA ALA A 411 -11.10 13.47 13.31
C ALA A 411 -11.29 12.58 12.08
N THR A 412 -11.69 13.16 10.94
CA THR A 412 -11.90 12.45 9.67
C THR A 412 -10.91 12.88 8.60
N ARG A 413 -9.88 13.65 8.97
CA ARG A 413 -8.81 14.05 8.06
C ARG A 413 -7.87 12.86 7.81
N ASP A 414 -8.08 12.19 6.69
CA ASP A 414 -7.18 11.14 6.20
C ASP A 414 -5.97 11.74 5.46
N ALA A 415 -5.02 10.89 5.11
CA ALA A 415 -3.76 11.29 4.49
C ALA A 415 -3.95 12.05 3.18
N LEU A 416 -4.91 11.65 2.32
CA LEU A 416 -5.15 12.37 1.08
C LEU A 416 -5.81 13.73 1.32
N THR A 417 -6.79 13.82 2.23
CA THR A 417 -7.40 15.10 2.62
C THR A 417 -6.34 16.05 3.19
N ASP A 418 -5.42 15.53 4.00
CA ASP A 418 -4.31 16.31 4.56
C ASP A 418 -3.34 16.79 3.48
N VAL A 419 -2.95 15.93 2.53
CA VAL A 419 -2.12 16.31 1.37
C VAL A 419 -2.74 17.45 0.57
N ILE A 420 -4.04 17.35 0.27
CA ILE A 420 -4.76 18.38 -0.50
C ILE A 420 -4.81 19.70 0.27
N ARG A 421 -5.12 19.67 1.57
CA ARG A 421 -5.11 20.87 2.43
C ARG A 421 -3.75 21.52 2.54
N GLN A 422 -2.69 20.72 2.69
CA GLN A 422 -1.34 21.25 2.72
C GLN A 422 -0.98 21.91 1.39
N ALA A 423 -1.35 21.29 0.27
CA ALA A 423 -1.07 21.80 -1.07
C ALA A 423 -1.78 23.13 -1.39
N GLU A 424 -2.89 23.46 -0.72
CA GLU A 424 -3.58 24.75 -0.88
C GLU A 424 -2.69 25.94 -0.46
N GLY A 425 -1.91 25.78 0.61
CA GLY A 425 -1.00 26.80 1.12
C GLY A 425 0.45 26.61 0.68
N ASN A 426 0.96 25.37 0.79
CA ASN A 426 2.34 24.98 0.47
C ASN A 426 2.31 23.69 -0.37
N ILE A 427 2.45 23.87 -1.68
CA ILE A 427 2.51 22.79 -2.67
C ILE A 427 3.66 21.82 -2.34
N GLY A 428 4.78 22.32 -1.84
CA GLY A 428 5.92 21.46 -1.48
C GLY A 428 5.66 20.56 -0.29
N ALA A 429 4.93 21.04 0.72
CA ALA A 429 4.49 20.20 1.84
C ALA A 429 3.46 19.15 1.39
N GLY A 430 2.50 19.54 0.53
CA GLY A 430 1.58 18.60 -0.10
C GLY A 430 2.29 17.55 -0.95
N ALA A 431 3.30 17.94 -1.73
CA ALA A 431 4.11 17.03 -2.54
C ALA A 431 4.87 16.03 -1.66
N ALA A 432 5.49 16.48 -0.56
CA ALA A 432 6.13 15.59 0.41
C ALA A 432 5.12 14.62 1.04
N GLY A 433 3.96 15.11 1.46
CA GLY A 433 2.87 14.28 1.98
C GLY A 433 2.38 13.24 0.97
N SER A 434 2.27 13.60 -0.32
CA SER A 434 1.83 12.67 -1.37
C SER A 434 2.83 11.52 -1.60
N LEU A 435 4.13 11.79 -1.49
CA LEU A 435 5.18 10.78 -1.57
C LEU A 435 5.18 9.88 -0.33
N VAL A 436 4.90 10.43 0.86
CA VAL A 436 4.71 9.64 2.09
C VAL A 436 3.48 8.74 1.99
N LEU A 437 2.36 9.26 1.49
CA LEU A 437 1.15 8.49 1.21
C LEU A 437 1.43 7.36 0.20
N PHE A 438 2.13 7.66 -0.88
CA PHE A 438 2.53 6.66 -1.88
C PHE A 438 3.41 5.56 -1.27
N ALA A 439 4.42 5.93 -0.48
CA ALA A 439 5.27 4.99 0.23
C ALA A 439 4.48 4.11 1.23
N MET A 440 3.51 4.70 1.92
CA MET A 440 2.61 3.99 2.84
C MET A 440 1.74 2.97 2.10
N VAL A 441 1.13 3.35 0.98
CA VAL A 441 0.35 2.43 0.14
C VAL A 441 1.23 1.31 -0.38
N LEU A 442 2.42 1.61 -0.91
CA LEU A 442 3.37 0.60 -1.36
C LEU A 442 3.76 -0.37 -0.24
N ALA A 443 3.97 0.11 0.98
CA ALA A 443 4.27 -0.73 2.14
C ALA A 443 3.10 -1.68 2.46
N VAL A 444 1.87 -1.15 2.49
CA VAL A 444 0.65 -1.95 2.71
C VAL A 444 0.45 -2.97 1.59
N THR A 445 0.60 -2.57 0.32
CA THR A 445 0.48 -3.47 -0.84
C THR A 445 1.56 -4.54 -0.83
N ALA A 446 2.82 -4.20 -0.59
CA ALA A 446 3.90 -5.18 -0.48
C ALA A 446 3.63 -6.17 0.66
N TRP A 447 3.10 -5.69 1.79
CA TRP A 447 2.66 -6.55 2.90
C TRP A 447 1.51 -7.49 2.48
N GLN A 448 0.48 -6.96 1.82
CA GLN A 448 -0.66 -7.74 1.30
C GLN A 448 -0.19 -8.87 0.36
N PHE A 449 0.66 -8.56 -0.63
CA PHE A 449 1.19 -9.57 -1.55
C PHE A 449 2.03 -10.63 -0.84
N ARG A 450 2.81 -10.25 0.19
CA ARG A 450 3.61 -11.22 0.94
C ARG A 450 2.79 -12.12 1.85
N VAL A 451 1.75 -11.60 2.49
CA VAL A 451 0.89 -12.39 3.40
C VAL A 451 -0.05 -13.28 2.61
N THR A 452 -0.63 -12.76 1.53
CA THR A 452 -1.72 -13.43 0.82
C THR A 452 -1.26 -14.16 -0.44
N GLY A 453 -0.25 -13.65 -1.16
CA GLY A 453 0.24 -14.23 -2.43
C GLY A 453 0.83 -15.65 -2.31
N ARG A 454 1.11 -16.13 -1.10
CA ARG A 454 1.57 -17.51 -0.83
C ARG A 454 0.44 -18.52 -0.58
N ARG A 455 -0.82 -18.08 -0.58
CA ARG A 455 -1.98 -18.89 -0.18
C ARG A 455 -3.09 -18.96 -1.22
N VAL A 456 -2.90 -18.29 -2.35
CA VAL A 456 -3.85 -18.31 -3.47
C VAL A 456 -3.71 -19.66 -4.17
N HIS A 457 -4.57 -20.60 -3.82
CA HIS A 457 -4.73 -21.84 -4.55
C HIS A 457 -5.60 -21.51 -5.76
N TYR A 458 -4.96 -21.30 -6.91
CA TYR A 458 -5.67 -21.38 -8.17
C TYR A 458 -6.09 -22.84 -8.31
N GLY A 459 -7.39 -23.10 -8.25
CA GLY A 459 -7.90 -24.46 -8.44
C GLY A 459 -7.33 -25.01 -9.75
N ALA A 460 -6.54 -26.06 -9.65
CA ALA A 460 -6.20 -26.95 -10.74
C ALA A 460 -6.90 -28.28 -10.46
#